data_AF-A0A2S9XAR4-F1
#
_entry.id   AF-A0A2S9XAR4-F1
#
_cell.length_a   1.000
_cell.length_b   1.000
_cell.length_c   1.000
_cell.angle_alpha   90.00
_cell.angle_beta   90.00
_cell.angle_gamma   90.00
#
_symmetry.space_group_name_H-M   'P 1'
#
loop_
_entity.id
_entity.type
_entity.pdbx_description
1 polymer ?
#
loop_
_entity_poly.entity_id
_entity_poly.type
_entity_poly.pdbx_seq_one_letter_code
_entity_poly.pdbx_strand_id
1 'polypeptide(L)'
;MTMRQRRKGVELVLGMGLLLGPLVFALTVPRGSEVPASCEAEPPTQAELTAVDVCVHEPEADPAPGPEPEAEPEPEAEPEPSISVASPFFFVTANGLVLSTEAAPEWGTGKFYEPPGDATYRVAKQAALSELPAALRAQSGRSFDLYGQDGKVCSVDAGKFHVISQYGGSGLNDVIPDKIWEYDNPEDVPKRVWREALWARDEAHWLVAEIEPDPSCKGALWARDAQLPPPVVLRPTQRETSEGKAQMAAFERSEILAQTRREYESWYDELSSEEREHEQTWEAITAEYPAKVISWIDADKQVRLVELDFGTDGGECGERYPTGISNFDRVVGDKLEEVMQSVNPEAIFDADLDGNFEYLYVTHSDWDSMTLSSEEKALDLDLEIERDTECSC
;
A
#
# COMPACT_ATOMS: atom_id res chain seq x y z
N MET A 1 -63.58 -13.43 29.26
CA MET A 1 -63.25 -12.29 30.13
C MET A 1 -62.39 -11.33 29.33
N THR A 2 -62.80 -10.05 29.30
CA THR A 2 -62.11 -8.83 28.83
C THR A 2 -61.69 -8.70 27.36
N MET A 3 -62.55 -7.97 26.61
CA MET A 3 -62.19 -7.03 25.54
C MET A 3 -61.26 -5.92 26.03
N ARG A 4 -60.44 -5.38 25.11
CA ARG A 4 -60.10 -3.94 24.87
C ARG A 4 -58.77 -3.89 24.09
N GLN A 5 -58.43 -2.96 23.21
CA GLN A 5 -59.10 -1.89 22.46
C GLN A 5 -58.00 -1.28 21.55
N ARG A 6 -58.37 -0.86 20.34
CA ARG A 6 -57.53 -0.10 19.38
C ARG A 6 -56.99 1.24 19.96
N ARG A 7 -55.84 1.68 19.44
CA ARG A 7 -55.46 3.06 18.97
C ARG A 7 -54.14 2.91 18.18
N LYS A 8 -54.05 3.07 16.86
CA LYS A 8 -54.04 4.29 16.02
C LYS A 8 -53.10 5.41 16.49
N GLY A 9 -52.07 5.65 15.69
CA GLY A 9 -51.70 6.97 15.17
C GLY A 9 -50.60 7.73 15.92
N VAL A 10 -49.41 7.79 15.34
CA VAL A 10 -48.53 8.97 15.42
C VAL A 10 -47.97 9.21 14.01
N GLU A 11 -48.45 10.29 13.42
CA GLU A 11 -47.88 10.94 12.23
C GLU A 11 -46.56 11.61 12.63
N LEU A 12 -45.54 11.53 11.78
CA LEU A 12 -44.39 12.44 11.85
C LEU A 12 -44.23 13.11 10.47
N VAL A 13 -44.65 14.38 10.43
CA VAL A 13 -44.41 15.34 9.36
C VAL A 13 -43.39 16.34 9.91
N LEU A 14 -42.21 16.44 9.30
CA LEU A 14 -41.20 17.52 9.42
C LEU A 14 -39.97 17.05 8.62
N GLY A 15 -39.42 17.75 7.63
CA GLY A 15 -39.78 18.99 6.96
C GLY A 15 -38.79 19.14 5.79
N MET A 16 -39.32 19.21 4.56
CA MET A 16 -38.57 19.68 3.39
C MET A 16 -38.47 21.20 3.47
N GLY A 17 -37.25 21.72 3.52
CA GLY A 17 -37.03 23.15 3.47
C GLY A 17 -35.56 23.48 3.36
N LEU A 18 -35.09 23.72 2.12
CA LEU A 18 -34.15 24.78 1.69
C LEU A 18 -33.46 24.37 0.38
N LEU A 19 -34.18 24.54 -0.72
CA LEU A 19 -33.60 24.93 -2.00
C LEU A 19 -33.86 26.44 -2.14
N LEU A 20 -32.81 27.21 -2.41
CA LEU A 20 -32.73 28.49 -3.16
C LEU A 20 -31.81 29.54 -2.52
N GLY A 21 -30.59 29.64 -3.08
CA GLY A 21 -29.85 30.90 -3.33
C GLY A 21 -28.74 31.28 -2.32
N PRO A 22 -27.63 31.93 -2.76
CA PRO A 22 -27.46 32.63 -4.04
C PRO A 22 -26.21 32.26 -4.85
N LEU A 23 -26.46 32.09 -6.15
CA LEU A 23 -25.52 32.04 -7.25
C LEU A 23 -25.23 33.49 -7.68
N VAL A 24 -24.35 34.20 -6.96
CA VAL A 24 -23.84 35.54 -7.35
C VAL A 24 -22.43 35.74 -6.75
N PHE A 25 -21.38 35.15 -7.34
CA PHE A 25 -19.99 35.58 -7.05
C PHE A 25 -18.96 35.21 -8.14
N ALA A 26 -19.36 35.11 -9.42
CA ALA A 26 -18.48 34.69 -10.51
C ALA A 26 -18.32 35.71 -11.66
N LEU A 27 -18.30 37.02 -11.37
CA LEU A 27 -18.11 38.07 -12.39
C LEU A 27 -17.24 39.25 -11.92
N THR A 28 -16.10 39.01 -11.26
CA THR A 28 -15.08 40.07 -11.04
C THR A 28 -13.64 39.54 -10.98
N VAL A 29 -13.20 38.74 -11.97
CA VAL A 29 -11.77 38.45 -12.14
C VAL A 29 -11.20 39.33 -13.26
N PRO A 30 -10.24 40.23 -12.98
CA PRO A 30 -9.56 41.01 -13.99
C PRO A 30 -8.59 40.14 -14.83
N ARG A 31 -8.63 40.34 -16.15
CA ARG A 31 -7.66 39.80 -17.12
C ARG A 31 -6.28 40.44 -16.90
N GLY A 32 -5.27 39.65 -16.54
CA GLY A 32 -3.85 40.01 -16.71
C GLY A 32 -3.42 39.61 -18.13
N SER A 33 -3.19 40.57 -19.02
CA SER A 33 -1.87 41.16 -19.37
C SER A 33 -0.87 40.15 -19.92
N GLU A 34 -0.85 40.10 -21.25
CA GLU A 34 0.23 39.58 -22.09
C GLU A 34 1.52 40.37 -21.85
N VAL A 35 2.64 39.66 -21.70
CA VAL A 35 3.98 40.21 -21.87
C VAL A 35 4.77 39.24 -22.74
N PRO A 36 5.28 39.64 -23.92
CA PRO A 36 6.29 38.89 -24.63
C PRO A 36 7.68 39.36 -24.18
N ALA A 37 8.59 38.43 -23.92
CA ALA A 37 10.00 38.73 -23.78
C ALA A 37 10.84 37.60 -24.40
N SER A 38 11.26 37.83 -25.64
CA SER A 38 12.38 37.14 -26.27
C SER A 38 13.69 37.67 -25.68
N CYS A 39 14.62 36.79 -25.35
CA CYS A 39 16.04 37.11 -25.25
C CYS A 39 16.85 36.02 -25.95
N GLU A 40 17.28 36.32 -27.17
CA GLU A 40 18.47 35.75 -27.79
C GLU A 40 19.70 36.15 -26.95
N ALA A 41 20.62 35.22 -26.73
CA ALA A 41 21.97 35.52 -26.27
C ALA A 41 22.98 34.66 -27.06
N GLU A 42 23.77 35.35 -27.88
CA GLU A 42 24.97 34.84 -28.57
C GLU A 42 26.09 34.47 -27.58
N PRO A 43 26.97 33.51 -27.92
CA PRO A 43 28.20 33.24 -27.17
C PRO A 43 29.39 34.06 -27.71
N PRO A 44 30.28 34.61 -26.85
CA PRO A 44 31.55 35.16 -27.31
C PRO A 44 32.68 34.13 -27.30
N THR A 45 33.16 33.87 -28.50
CA THR A 45 34.55 33.92 -28.99
C THR A 45 35.73 33.71 -28.03
N GLN A 46 36.49 32.69 -28.43
CA GLN A 46 37.83 32.25 -28.04
C GLN A 46 38.92 33.32 -28.28
N ALA A 47 39.86 33.46 -27.33
CA ALA A 47 41.09 34.24 -27.51
C ALA A 47 42.32 33.40 -27.11
N GLU A 48 43.27 33.30 -28.03
CA GLU A 48 44.62 32.75 -27.88
C GLU A 48 45.42 33.54 -26.83
N LEU A 49 46.22 32.83 -26.02
CA LEU A 49 47.36 33.44 -25.35
C LEU A 49 48.64 32.62 -25.60
N THR A 50 49.60 33.40 -26.07
CA THR A 50 50.93 33.11 -26.58
C THR A 50 51.88 32.63 -25.47
N ALA A 51 52.69 31.63 -25.79
CA ALA A 51 53.80 31.19 -24.97
C ALA A 51 54.90 32.27 -24.88
N VAL A 52 55.38 32.55 -23.67
CA VAL A 52 56.64 33.27 -23.43
C VAL A 52 57.53 32.36 -22.59
N ASP A 53 58.60 31.89 -23.23
CA ASP A 53 59.67 31.09 -22.65
C ASP A 53 60.60 32.01 -21.85
N VAL A 54 60.73 31.75 -20.55
CA VAL A 54 61.66 32.47 -19.66
C VAL A 54 62.47 31.44 -18.89
N CYS A 55 63.68 31.19 -19.39
CA CYS A 55 64.74 30.50 -18.68
C CYS A 55 65.27 31.39 -17.54
N VAL A 56 65.09 30.98 -16.28
CA VAL A 56 65.84 31.52 -15.15
C VAL A 56 66.41 30.39 -14.31
N HIS A 57 67.70 30.56 -14.00
CA HIS A 57 68.63 29.69 -13.31
C HIS A 57 68.15 29.09 -12.00
N GLU A 58 68.57 27.85 -11.81
CA GLU A 58 68.54 27.01 -10.61
C GLU A 58 69.58 27.48 -9.57
N PRO A 59 69.19 27.74 -8.30
CA PRO A 59 70.12 27.77 -7.18
C PRO A 59 70.05 26.46 -6.39
N GLU A 60 71.23 25.92 -6.06
CA GLU A 60 71.40 24.71 -5.25
C GLU A 60 70.96 24.90 -3.78
N ALA A 61 70.19 23.90 -3.33
CA ALA A 61 70.17 23.21 -2.03
C ALA A 61 70.01 23.98 -0.70
N ASP A 62 68.93 23.63 0.02
CA ASP A 62 68.95 23.39 1.46
C ASP A 62 68.23 22.05 1.75
N PRO A 63 68.70 21.20 2.69
CA PRO A 63 68.07 19.93 2.99
C PRO A 63 66.76 20.15 3.74
N ALA A 64 65.64 19.80 3.11
CA ALA A 64 64.32 19.89 3.72
C ALA A 64 64.19 18.91 4.91
N PRO A 65 63.52 19.32 6.01
CA PRO A 65 63.19 18.44 7.12
C PRO A 65 62.29 17.30 6.63
N GLY A 66 62.50 16.10 7.18
CA GLY A 66 61.73 14.91 6.83
C GLY A 66 60.22 15.12 7.05
N PRO A 67 59.37 14.47 6.24
CA PRO A 67 57.93 14.65 6.29
C PRO A 67 57.40 14.28 7.67
N GLU A 68 56.67 15.21 8.29
CA GLU A 68 55.83 14.90 9.44
C GLU A 68 54.79 13.85 9.02
N PRO A 69 54.46 12.89 9.90
CA PRO A 69 53.46 11.87 9.60
C PRO A 69 52.12 12.56 9.33
N GLU A 70 51.58 12.34 8.13
CA GLU A 70 50.24 12.77 7.75
C GLU A 70 49.24 12.21 8.77
N ALA A 71 48.44 13.10 9.36
CA ALA A 71 47.39 12.73 10.28
C ALA A 71 46.44 11.76 9.59
N GLU A 72 46.16 10.63 10.24
CA GLU A 72 45.14 9.69 9.78
C GLU A 72 43.83 10.45 9.57
N PRO A 73 43.17 10.31 8.41
CA PRO A 73 41.92 10.99 8.14
C PRO A 73 40.90 10.60 9.20
N GLU A 74 40.30 11.60 9.86
CA GLU A 74 39.17 11.37 10.77
C GLU A 74 38.11 10.58 10.01
N PRO A 75 37.56 9.49 10.60
CA PRO A 75 36.53 8.69 9.95
C PRO A 75 35.36 9.60 9.58
N GLU A 76 35.05 9.67 8.28
CA GLU A 76 33.85 10.34 7.79
C GLU A 76 32.66 9.76 8.54
N ALA A 77 31.91 10.63 9.23
CA ALA A 77 30.69 10.24 9.91
C ALA A 77 29.78 9.53 8.90
N GLU A 78 29.34 8.31 9.24
CA GLU A 78 28.38 7.59 8.43
C GLU A 78 27.18 8.50 8.16
N PRO A 79 26.75 8.64 6.89
CA PRO A 79 25.62 9.49 6.56
C PRO A 79 24.41 9.01 7.35
N GLU A 80 23.85 9.90 8.19
CA GLU A 80 22.58 9.63 8.85
C GLU A 80 21.55 9.25 7.78
N PRO A 81 20.78 8.15 7.96
CA PRO A 81 19.79 7.75 6.97
C PRO A 81 18.81 8.90 6.76
N SER A 82 18.81 9.46 5.56
CA SER A 82 17.92 10.53 5.14
C SER A 82 16.52 9.96 4.90
N ILE A 83 15.80 9.65 5.98
CA ILE A 83 14.38 9.35 5.89
C ILE A 83 13.67 10.68 5.62
N SER A 84 13.21 10.86 4.37
CA SER A 84 12.34 11.96 3.96
C SER A 84 11.17 12.07 4.95
N VAL A 85 10.99 13.27 5.52
CA VAL A 85 10.11 13.53 6.69
C VAL A 85 8.61 13.45 6.36
N ALA A 86 8.25 13.24 5.08
CA ALA A 86 6.89 13.04 4.63
C ALA A 86 6.81 11.74 3.82
N SER A 87 6.47 10.64 4.49
CA SER A 87 6.04 9.44 3.76
C SER A 87 4.70 9.76 3.09
N PRO A 88 4.55 9.45 1.79
CA PRO A 88 3.30 9.68 1.07
C PRO A 88 2.17 8.72 1.49
N PHE A 89 2.53 7.66 2.23
CA PHE A 89 1.66 6.55 2.57
C PHE A 89 1.98 5.96 3.95
N PHE A 90 0.95 5.48 4.62
CA PHE A 90 1.02 4.65 5.82
C PHE A 90 -0.15 3.66 5.82
N PHE A 91 0.09 2.42 6.27
CA PHE A 91 -0.99 1.46 6.47
C PHE A 91 -1.86 1.83 7.67
N VAL A 92 -3.17 1.61 7.55
CA VAL A 92 -4.12 1.73 8.66
C VAL A 92 -4.64 0.34 9.00
N THR A 93 -4.42 -0.07 10.25
CA THR A 93 -4.85 -1.37 10.78
C THR A 93 -5.78 -1.16 11.96
N ALA A 94 -6.34 -2.25 12.48
CA ALA A 94 -7.08 -2.23 13.74
C ALA A 94 -6.23 -1.78 14.95
N ASN A 95 -4.89 -1.85 14.88
CA ASN A 95 -3.98 -1.31 15.89
C ASN A 95 -3.82 0.22 15.80
N GLY A 96 -4.08 0.81 14.62
CA GLY A 96 -3.84 2.21 14.32
C GLY A 96 -2.97 2.41 13.08
N LEU A 97 -2.25 3.53 13.04
CA LEU A 97 -1.41 3.95 11.92
C LEU A 97 -0.02 3.31 12.02
N VAL A 98 0.38 2.48 11.06
CA VAL A 98 1.69 1.83 11.05
C VAL A 98 2.74 2.82 10.55
N LEU A 99 3.59 3.31 11.46
CA LEU A 99 4.66 4.26 11.16
C LEU A 99 5.97 3.57 10.73
N SER A 100 6.18 2.33 11.15
CA SER A 100 7.30 1.48 10.73
C SER A 100 6.95 0.01 10.94
N THR A 101 7.32 -0.84 9.98
CA THR A 101 7.28 -2.31 10.09
C THR A 101 8.57 -2.90 10.68
N GLU A 102 9.60 -2.06 10.84
CA GLU A 102 10.93 -2.43 11.36
C GLU A 102 11.18 -1.73 12.70
N ALA A 103 10.30 -1.91 13.68
CA ALA A 103 10.48 -1.29 14.98
C ALA A 103 11.46 -2.07 15.86
N ALA A 104 12.38 -1.38 16.52
CA ALA A 104 13.27 -2.05 17.46
C ALA A 104 12.55 -2.32 18.80
N PRO A 105 12.66 -3.52 19.40
CA PRO A 105 11.97 -3.86 20.65
C PRO A 105 12.38 -2.96 21.83
N GLU A 106 13.60 -2.42 21.83
CA GLU A 106 14.10 -1.48 22.83
C GLU A 106 13.40 -0.12 22.80
N TRP A 107 12.73 0.24 21.70
CA TRP A 107 11.89 1.44 21.67
C TRP A 107 10.67 1.30 22.59
N GLY A 108 10.29 0.08 22.98
CA GLY A 108 9.17 -0.19 23.88
C GLY A 108 9.56 -0.13 25.36
N THR A 109 8.82 0.64 26.15
CA THR A 109 9.00 0.83 27.59
C THR A 109 7.77 0.43 28.42
N GLY A 110 7.99 0.14 29.70
CA GLY A 110 6.93 -0.17 30.66
C GLY A 110 6.47 -1.63 30.62
N LYS A 111 5.20 -1.84 30.98
CA LYS A 111 4.61 -3.18 31.11
C LYS A 111 3.97 -3.62 29.80
N PHE A 112 4.04 -4.91 29.53
CA PHE A 112 3.27 -5.54 28.46
C PHE A 112 1.78 -5.33 28.66
N TYR A 113 1.10 -5.02 27.56
CA TYR A 113 -0.34 -5.09 27.43
C TYR A 113 -0.70 -5.73 26.08
N GLU A 114 -1.98 -6.01 25.89
CA GLU A 114 -2.53 -6.61 24.67
C GLU A 114 -3.26 -5.49 23.91
N PRO A 115 -2.76 -5.08 22.72
CA PRO A 115 -3.42 -4.05 21.93
C PRO A 115 -4.71 -4.60 21.27
N PRO A 116 -5.57 -3.71 20.74
CA PRO A 116 -6.61 -4.09 19.77
C PRO A 116 -6.00 -4.83 18.56
N GLY A 117 -6.82 -5.45 17.71
CA GLY A 117 -6.32 -6.09 16.49
C GLY A 117 -6.97 -7.44 16.22
N ASP A 118 -6.58 -8.04 15.09
CA ASP A 118 -7.18 -9.28 14.59
C ASP A 118 -6.26 -10.50 14.78
N ALA A 119 -4.93 -10.33 14.78
CA ALA A 119 -3.95 -11.41 15.01
C ALA A 119 -4.14 -12.16 16.33
N THR A 120 -4.21 -13.50 16.34
CA THR A 120 -4.50 -14.31 17.55
C THR A 120 -3.71 -13.91 18.79
N TYR A 121 -2.40 -13.69 18.65
CA TYR A 121 -1.50 -13.32 19.74
C TYR A 121 -0.89 -11.95 19.49
N ARG A 122 -1.01 -11.05 20.48
CA ARG A 122 -0.54 -9.67 20.38
C ARG A 122 0.04 -9.22 21.71
N VAL A 123 1.14 -8.49 21.64
CA VAL A 123 1.78 -7.87 22.80
C VAL A 123 2.32 -6.51 22.41
N ALA A 124 2.17 -5.54 23.31
CA ALA A 124 2.65 -4.20 23.07
C ALA A 124 3.31 -3.59 24.30
N LYS A 125 4.18 -2.62 24.05
CA LYS A 125 4.66 -1.64 25.01
C LYS A 125 4.45 -0.24 24.46
N GLN A 126 4.33 0.74 25.35
CA GLN A 126 4.34 2.14 24.94
C GLN A 126 5.73 2.48 24.40
N ALA A 127 5.80 3.22 23.30
CA ALA A 127 7.08 3.67 22.75
C ALA A 127 7.70 4.77 23.62
N ALA A 128 9.00 4.68 23.87
CA ALA A 128 9.81 5.72 24.47
C ALA A 128 10.21 6.71 23.38
N LEU A 129 9.53 7.86 23.29
CA LEU A 129 9.77 8.86 22.23
C LEU A 129 11.23 9.33 22.14
N SER A 130 11.99 9.28 23.23
CA SER A 130 13.42 9.62 23.27
C SER A 130 14.29 8.64 22.47
N GLU A 131 13.88 7.37 22.40
CA GLU A 131 14.61 6.29 21.73
C GLU A 131 14.27 6.21 20.23
N LEU A 132 13.19 6.87 19.79
CA LEU A 132 12.77 6.83 18.40
C LEU A 132 13.68 7.68 17.51
N PRO A 133 13.97 7.23 16.28
CA PRO A 133 14.54 8.06 15.23
C PRO A 133 13.79 9.39 15.07
N ALA A 134 14.51 10.47 14.76
CA ALA A 134 13.93 11.81 14.70
C ALA A 134 12.75 11.92 13.72
N ALA A 135 12.84 11.26 12.55
CA ALA A 135 11.80 11.25 11.54
C ALA A 135 10.49 10.59 12.03
N LEU A 136 10.59 9.48 12.78
CA LEU A 136 9.43 8.81 13.37
C LEU A 136 8.85 9.63 14.53
N ARG A 137 9.72 10.16 15.40
CA ARG A 137 9.32 11.03 16.52
C ARG A 137 8.55 12.27 16.05
N ALA A 138 8.95 12.83 14.90
CA ALA A 138 8.30 14.00 14.32
C ALA A 138 6.83 13.75 13.92
N GLN A 139 6.42 12.48 13.76
CA GLN A 139 5.03 12.15 13.43
C GLN A 139 4.07 12.32 14.62
N SER A 140 4.57 12.48 15.83
CA SER A 140 3.73 12.55 17.04
C SER A 140 2.85 13.80 17.02
N GLY A 141 1.53 13.61 17.18
CA GLY A 141 0.55 14.68 17.14
C GLY A 141 0.30 15.30 15.76
N ARG A 142 0.87 14.75 14.68
CA ARG A 142 0.56 15.19 13.32
C ARG A 142 -0.82 14.72 12.90
N SER A 143 -1.46 15.49 12.05
CA SER A 143 -2.77 15.16 11.46
C SER A 143 -2.59 14.33 10.19
N PHE A 144 -3.41 13.30 10.05
CA PHE A 144 -3.43 12.39 8.91
C PHE A 144 -4.84 12.32 8.33
N ASP A 145 -4.91 12.32 7.01
CA ASP A 145 -6.12 12.00 6.26
C ASP A 145 -6.15 10.50 6.01
N LEU A 146 -7.27 9.86 6.38
CA LEU A 146 -7.48 8.43 6.26
C LEU A 146 -8.34 8.16 5.03
N TYR A 147 -7.96 7.15 4.26
CA TYR A 147 -8.54 6.80 2.97
C TYR A 147 -8.95 5.33 2.97
N GLY A 148 -10.12 5.06 2.39
CA GLY A 148 -10.56 3.71 2.04
C GLY A 148 -10.45 3.49 0.54
N GLN A 149 -11.18 2.49 0.03
CA GLN A 149 -11.27 2.17 -1.40
C GLN A 149 -11.66 3.39 -2.26
N ASP A 150 -12.66 4.15 -1.83
CA ASP A 150 -13.23 5.24 -2.64
C ASP A 150 -12.66 6.64 -2.32
N GLY A 151 -11.63 6.72 -1.48
CA GLY A 151 -10.96 7.96 -1.11
C GLY A 151 -11.14 8.33 0.36
N LYS A 152 -11.05 9.63 0.67
CA LYS A 152 -10.97 10.12 2.06
C LYS A 152 -12.22 9.76 2.87
N VAL A 153 -12.00 9.14 4.02
CA VAL A 153 -13.01 8.71 4.98
C VAL A 153 -13.10 9.70 6.15
N CYS A 154 -11.98 10.02 6.78
CA CYS A 154 -11.92 10.93 7.93
C CYS A 154 -10.53 11.60 8.04
N SER A 155 -10.32 12.40 9.08
CA SER A 155 -9.00 12.90 9.48
C SER A 155 -8.80 12.62 10.97
N VAL A 156 -7.57 12.26 11.36
CA VAL A 156 -7.21 11.95 12.75
C VAL A 156 -5.88 12.61 13.11
N ASP A 157 -5.61 12.77 14.40
CA ASP A 157 -4.27 13.10 14.89
C ASP A 157 -3.57 11.84 15.40
N ALA A 158 -2.28 11.71 15.09
CA ALA A 158 -1.47 10.62 15.60
C ALA A 158 -1.26 10.76 17.11
N GLY A 159 -1.85 9.83 17.86
CA GLY A 159 -1.84 9.79 19.32
C GLY A 159 -0.53 9.23 19.88
N LYS A 160 -0.66 8.37 20.89
CA LYS A 160 0.49 7.74 21.52
C LYS A 160 1.09 6.68 20.61
N PHE A 161 2.40 6.49 20.72
CA PHE A 161 3.10 5.49 19.94
C PHE A 161 3.31 4.23 20.76
N HIS A 162 3.25 3.11 20.07
CA HIS A 162 3.33 1.78 20.63
C HIS A 162 4.25 0.92 19.76
N VAL A 163 5.08 0.12 20.41
CA VAL A 163 5.79 -0.96 19.75
C VAL A 163 4.96 -2.22 19.97
N ILE A 164 4.55 -2.86 18.88
CA ILE A 164 3.63 -3.99 18.87
C ILE A 164 4.34 -5.18 18.25
N SER A 165 4.19 -6.35 18.84
CA SER A 165 4.51 -7.63 18.23
C SER A 165 3.27 -8.51 18.18
N GLN A 166 3.10 -9.22 17.06
CA GLN A 166 1.89 -9.95 16.76
C GLN A 166 2.17 -11.22 15.96
N TYR A 167 1.28 -12.20 16.12
CA TYR A 167 1.36 -13.51 15.51
C TYR A 167 -0.05 -14.07 15.29
N GLY A 168 -0.35 -14.54 14.08
CA GLY A 168 -1.63 -15.11 13.69
C GLY A 168 -1.56 -16.62 13.50
N GLY A 169 -1.75 -17.41 14.54
CA GLY A 169 -1.67 -18.87 14.44
C GLY A 169 -2.83 -19.58 15.13
N SER A 170 -3.01 -20.86 14.78
CA SER A 170 -3.83 -21.79 15.55
C SER A 170 -3.12 -22.20 16.85
N GLY A 171 -1.79 -22.04 16.91
CA GLY A 171 -0.96 -22.33 18.07
C GLY A 171 0.17 -21.32 18.30
N LEU A 172 1.11 -21.72 19.16
CA LEU A 172 2.30 -20.94 19.53
C LEU A 172 3.59 -21.71 19.19
N ASN A 173 3.53 -22.67 18.27
CA ASN A 173 4.65 -23.56 17.97
C ASN A 173 5.86 -22.78 17.48
N ASP A 174 5.64 -21.81 16.59
CA ASP A 174 6.73 -20.99 16.04
C ASP A 174 7.13 -19.84 16.98
N VAL A 175 6.32 -19.54 18.00
CA VAL A 175 6.62 -18.51 19.01
C VAL A 175 7.38 -19.11 20.21
N ILE A 176 7.09 -20.35 20.59
CA ILE A 176 7.65 -21.02 21.76
C ILE A 176 7.98 -22.49 21.49
N PRO A 177 8.86 -22.78 20.51
CA PRO A 177 9.09 -24.15 20.03
C PRO A 177 9.58 -25.09 21.14
N ASP A 178 10.40 -24.59 22.05
CA ASP A 178 11.03 -25.40 23.10
C ASP A 178 10.15 -25.67 24.32
N LYS A 179 9.02 -24.96 24.48
CA LYS A 179 8.14 -25.08 25.65
C LYS A 179 6.74 -25.56 25.33
N ILE A 180 6.36 -25.65 24.05
CA ILE A 180 5.02 -26.11 23.68
C ILE A 180 4.73 -27.50 24.25
N TRP A 181 5.74 -28.38 24.27
CA TRP A 181 5.65 -29.75 24.81
C TRP A 181 5.49 -29.82 26.34
N GLU A 182 5.69 -28.71 27.06
CA GLU A 182 5.44 -28.62 28.50
C GLU A 182 3.95 -28.40 28.82
N TYR A 183 3.12 -28.13 27.81
CA TYR A 183 1.70 -27.85 27.94
C TYR A 183 0.87 -28.85 27.14
N ASP A 184 -0.21 -29.38 27.73
CA ASP A 184 -1.09 -30.34 27.05
C ASP A 184 -1.89 -29.68 25.91
N ASN A 185 -2.21 -28.38 26.03
CA ASN A 185 -2.81 -27.57 24.96
C ASN A 185 -2.12 -26.20 24.82
N PRO A 186 -2.01 -25.63 23.60
CA PRO A 186 -1.48 -24.28 23.38
C PRO A 186 -2.23 -23.17 24.12
N GLU A 187 -3.54 -23.34 24.34
CA GLU A 187 -4.37 -22.39 25.10
C GLU A 187 -4.01 -22.31 26.59
N ASP A 188 -3.37 -23.36 27.12
CA ASP A 188 -2.99 -23.44 28.54
C ASP A 188 -1.66 -22.70 28.83
N VAL A 189 -0.97 -22.21 27.79
CA VAL A 189 0.27 -21.45 27.94
C VAL A 189 -0.01 -20.13 28.70
N PRO A 190 0.61 -19.91 29.87
CA PRO A 190 0.35 -18.70 30.65
C PRO A 190 0.69 -17.44 29.86
N LYS A 191 -0.18 -16.43 29.92
CA LYS A 191 -0.01 -15.16 29.18
C LYS A 191 1.37 -14.51 29.32
N ARG A 192 2.00 -14.65 30.47
CA ARG A 192 3.34 -14.13 30.71
C ARG A 192 4.39 -14.79 29.80
N VAL A 193 4.30 -16.11 29.62
CA VAL A 193 5.27 -16.92 28.87
C VAL A 193 5.23 -16.55 27.39
N TRP A 194 4.05 -16.57 26.77
CA TRP A 194 3.95 -16.25 25.34
C TRP A 194 4.19 -14.78 25.04
N ARG A 195 3.83 -13.85 25.93
CA ARG A 195 4.16 -12.42 25.73
C ARG A 195 5.66 -12.15 25.76
N GLU A 196 6.38 -12.79 26.69
CA GLU A 196 7.84 -12.69 26.78
C GLU A 196 8.52 -13.30 25.55
N ALA A 197 8.02 -14.45 25.07
CA ALA A 197 8.55 -15.12 23.88
C ALA A 197 8.26 -14.34 22.59
N LEU A 198 7.02 -13.87 22.40
CA LEU A 198 6.60 -13.07 21.25
C LEU A 198 7.43 -11.77 21.16
N TRP A 199 7.63 -11.08 22.28
CA TRP A 199 8.48 -9.88 22.33
C TRP A 199 9.96 -10.12 22.10
N ALA A 200 10.44 -11.35 22.29
CA ALA A 200 11.86 -11.69 22.12
C ALA A 200 12.21 -12.04 20.66
N ARG A 201 11.23 -11.99 19.74
CA ARG A 201 11.45 -12.24 18.31
C ARG A 201 12.09 -11.01 17.66
N ASP A 202 13.12 -11.23 16.85
CA ASP A 202 13.91 -10.14 16.27
C ASP A 202 13.18 -9.40 15.12
N GLU A 203 12.27 -10.06 14.38
CA GLU A 203 11.71 -9.53 13.11
C GLU A 203 10.19 -9.33 13.11
N ALA A 204 9.55 -9.17 14.27
CA ALA A 204 8.09 -9.12 14.38
C ALA A 204 7.58 -7.90 15.16
N HIS A 205 8.17 -6.72 14.96
CA HIS A 205 7.85 -5.52 15.73
C HIS A 205 7.47 -4.34 14.84
N TRP A 206 6.30 -3.76 15.09
CA TRP A 206 5.80 -2.57 14.39
C TRP A 206 5.74 -1.37 15.32
N LEU A 207 6.01 -0.18 14.78
CA LEU A 207 5.75 1.08 15.46
C LEU A 207 4.40 1.60 14.98
N VAL A 208 3.43 1.67 15.88
CA VAL A 208 2.06 2.09 15.58
C VAL A 208 1.70 3.32 16.37
N ALA A 209 1.09 4.30 15.70
CA ALA A 209 0.44 5.42 16.36
C ALA A 209 -1.04 5.10 16.61
N GLU A 210 -1.46 5.28 17.86
CA GLU A 210 -2.86 5.22 18.26
C GLU A 210 -3.65 6.28 17.50
N ILE A 211 -4.76 5.88 16.90
CA ILE A 211 -5.76 6.77 16.33
C ILE A 211 -7.01 6.66 17.19
N GLU A 212 -7.64 7.79 17.51
CA GLU A 212 -8.86 7.75 18.32
C GLU A 212 -9.96 7.00 17.55
N PRO A 213 -10.65 6.04 18.18
CA PRO A 213 -11.71 5.29 17.50
C PRO A 213 -12.92 6.19 17.24
N ASP A 214 -13.00 6.72 16.03
CA ASP A 214 -14.17 7.40 15.50
C ASP A 214 -14.91 6.46 14.53
N PRO A 215 -16.21 6.14 14.76
CA PRO A 215 -17.03 5.40 13.81
C PRO A 215 -17.03 5.98 12.40
N SER A 216 -16.75 7.28 12.23
CA SER A 216 -16.60 7.94 10.94
C SER A 216 -15.41 7.42 10.13
N CYS A 217 -14.37 6.89 10.79
CA CYS A 217 -13.15 6.36 10.18
C CYS A 217 -13.26 4.88 9.75
N LYS A 218 -14.43 4.26 9.88
CA LYS A 218 -14.63 2.86 9.50
C LYS A 218 -14.36 2.65 8.01
N GLY A 219 -13.55 1.64 7.68
CA GLY A 219 -13.20 1.29 6.29
C GLY A 219 -11.99 2.05 5.75
N ALA A 220 -11.27 2.82 6.59
CA ALA A 220 -9.96 3.32 6.25
C ALA A 220 -8.95 2.15 6.14
N LEU A 221 -8.13 2.18 5.10
CA LEU A 221 -7.14 1.17 4.76
C LEU A 221 -5.72 1.76 4.78
N TRP A 222 -5.61 3.05 4.48
CA TRP A 222 -4.34 3.76 4.44
C TRP A 222 -4.51 5.22 4.85
N ALA A 223 -3.39 5.89 5.07
CA ALA A 223 -3.36 7.28 5.47
C ALA A 223 -2.23 8.05 4.79
N ARG A 224 -2.43 9.36 4.71
CA ARG A 224 -1.45 10.34 4.22
C ARG A 224 -1.42 11.53 5.16
N ASP A 225 -0.27 12.18 5.27
CA ASP A 225 -0.15 13.42 6.03
C ASP A 225 -1.13 14.47 5.50
N ALA A 226 -1.96 15.05 6.38
CA ALA A 226 -3.00 16.00 5.99
C ALA A 226 -2.46 17.34 5.46
N GLN A 227 -1.15 17.61 5.60
CA GLN A 227 -0.49 18.77 5.02
C GLN A 227 -0.12 18.58 3.55
N LEU A 228 -0.11 17.33 3.06
CA LEU A 228 0.14 17.05 1.65
C LEU A 228 -1.12 17.32 0.82
N PRO A 229 -0.98 17.65 -0.48
CA PRO A 229 -2.12 17.71 -1.38
C PRO A 229 -2.91 16.40 -1.38
N PRO A 230 -4.24 16.45 -1.54
CA PRO A 230 -5.05 15.24 -1.70
C PRO A 230 -4.56 14.41 -2.90
N PRO A 231 -4.47 13.09 -2.74
CA PRO A 231 -4.09 12.17 -3.81
C PRO A 231 -5.20 12.07 -4.86
N VAL A 232 -4.86 11.61 -6.05
CA VAL A 232 -5.89 11.16 -7.01
C VAL A 232 -6.28 9.74 -6.61
N VAL A 233 -7.55 9.52 -6.29
CA VAL A 233 -8.05 8.16 -5.96
C VAL A 233 -8.96 7.70 -7.09
N LEU A 234 -8.68 6.51 -7.61
CA LEU A 234 -9.51 5.89 -8.64
C LEU A 234 -10.62 5.07 -8.01
N ARG A 235 -11.77 5.03 -8.67
CA ARG A 235 -12.93 4.25 -8.23
C ARG A 235 -13.37 3.29 -9.32
N PRO A 236 -13.78 2.06 -8.99
CA PRO A 236 -14.35 1.17 -9.98
C PRO A 236 -15.70 1.74 -10.44
N THR A 237 -15.98 1.66 -11.74
CA THR A 237 -17.30 2.01 -12.26
C THR A 237 -18.05 0.79 -12.76
N GLN A 238 -19.32 0.70 -12.36
CA GLN A 238 -20.27 -0.30 -12.87
C GLN A 238 -20.84 0.08 -14.24
N ARG A 239 -20.51 1.29 -14.74
CA ARG A 239 -20.94 1.73 -16.06
C ARG A 239 -20.00 1.17 -17.10
N GLU A 240 -20.60 0.65 -18.16
CA GLU A 240 -19.87 0.25 -19.34
C GLU A 240 -19.17 1.46 -19.99
N THR A 241 -17.87 1.35 -20.24
CA THR A 241 -17.02 2.40 -20.81
C THR A 241 -16.56 2.02 -22.22
N SER A 242 -16.06 3.00 -22.99
CA SER A 242 -15.47 2.73 -24.31
C SER A 242 -14.21 1.87 -24.20
N GLU A 243 -13.39 2.18 -23.20
CA GLU A 243 -12.10 1.55 -22.92
C GLU A 243 -12.32 0.11 -22.45
N GLY A 244 -13.27 -0.12 -21.53
CA GLY A 244 -13.64 -1.45 -21.07
C GLY A 244 -14.22 -2.34 -22.19
N LYS A 245 -15.03 -1.77 -23.09
CA LYS A 245 -15.47 -2.48 -24.31
C LYS A 245 -14.33 -2.85 -25.23
N ALA A 246 -13.40 -1.91 -25.44
CA ALA A 246 -12.24 -2.13 -26.28
C ALA A 246 -11.38 -3.27 -25.70
N GLN A 247 -11.18 -3.28 -24.38
CA GLN A 247 -10.45 -4.34 -23.69
C GLN A 247 -11.13 -5.69 -23.81
N MET A 248 -12.44 -5.78 -23.53
CA MET A 248 -13.17 -7.03 -23.68
C MET A 248 -13.10 -7.57 -25.12
N ALA A 249 -13.31 -6.70 -26.12
CA ALA A 249 -13.23 -7.09 -27.52
C ALA A 249 -11.81 -7.44 -27.99
N ALA A 250 -10.77 -6.90 -27.35
CA ALA A 250 -9.39 -7.28 -27.58
C ALA A 250 -9.11 -8.67 -26.98
N PHE A 251 -9.52 -8.89 -25.72
CA PHE A 251 -9.38 -10.16 -25.03
C PHE A 251 -10.06 -11.33 -25.76
N GLU A 252 -11.31 -11.16 -26.19
CA GLU A 252 -12.07 -12.19 -26.93
C GLU A 252 -11.41 -12.62 -28.25
N ARG A 253 -10.55 -11.76 -28.82
CA ARG A 253 -9.79 -12.03 -30.06
C ARG A 253 -8.31 -12.29 -29.81
N SER A 254 -7.89 -12.35 -28.55
CA SER A 254 -6.49 -12.47 -28.17
C SER A 254 -5.96 -13.86 -28.46
N GLU A 255 -4.67 -13.94 -28.85
CA GLU A 255 -4.01 -15.22 -29.02
C GLU A 255 -3.81 -15.92 -27.67
N ILE A 256 -3.66 -15.17 -26.56
CA ILE A 256 -3.51 -15.75 -25.22
C ILE A 256 -4.76 -16.55 -24.83
N LEU A 257 -5.97 -16.02 -25.00
CA LEU A 257 -7.21 -16.76 -24.74
C LEU A 257 -7.32 -18.01 -25.63
N ALA A 258 -6.99 -17.88 -26.92
CA ALA A 258 -7.02 -18.99 -27.86
C ALA A 258 -5.99 -20.08 -27.50
N GLN A 259 -4.80 -19.68 -27.04
CA GLN A 259 -3.74 -20.59 -26.60
C GLN A 259 -4.11 -21.30 -25.30
N THR A 260 -4.53 -20.56 -24.26
CA THR A 260 -4.96 -21.13 -22.97
C THR A 260 -6.07 -22.15 -23.17
N ARG A 261 -7.05 -21.86 -24.04
CA ARG A 261 -8.08 -22.83 -24.42
C ARG A 261 -7.50 -24.11 -25.00
N ARG A 262 -6.61 -24.00 -26.00
CA ARG A 262 -6.01 -25.17 -26.67
C ARG A 262 -5.18 -26.02 -25.72
N GLU A 263 -4.41 -25.37 -24.84
CA GLU A 263 -3.59 -26.06 -23.86
C GLU A 263 -4.45 -26.78 -22.81
N TYR A 264 -5.49 -26.11 -22.32
CA TYR A 264 -6.45 -26.71 -21.40
C TYR A 264 -7.18 -27.91 -22.03
N GLU A 265 -7.73 -27.76 -23.24
CA GLU A 265 -8.41 -28.84 -23.94
C GLU A 265 -7.47 -30.03 -24.21
N SER A 266 -6.20 -29.76 -24.56
CA SER A 266 -5.19 -30.80 -24.74
C SER A 266 -4.89 -31.55 -23.44
N TRP A 267 -4.72 -30.83 -22.33
CA TRP A 267 -4.50 -31.43 -21.00
C TRP A 267 -5.72 -32.26 -20.57
N TYR A 268 -6.93 -31.72 -20.72
CA TYR A 268 -8.17 -32.40 -20.37
C TYR A 268 -8.37 -33.69 -21.18
N ASP A 269 -7.98 -33.69 -22.45
CA ASP A 269 -8.03 -34.87 -23.32
C ASP A 269 -7.03 -35.97 -22.93
N GLU A 270 -5.97 -35.64 -22.19
CA GLU A 270 -5.00 -36.61 -21.66
C GLU A 270 -5.45 -37.29 -20.36
N LEU A 271 -6.41 -36.69 -19.64
CA LEU A 271 -6.97 -37.24 -18.41
C LEU A 271 -7.73 -38.56 -18.64
N SER A 272 -7.62 -39.47 -17.68
CA SER A 272 -8.44 -40.68 -17.62
C SER A 272 -9.92 -40.36 -17.36
N SER A 273 -10.81 -41.32 -17.61
CA SER A 273 -12.24 -41.15 -17.32
C SER A 273 -12.52 -40.78 -15.86
N GLU A 274 -11.76 -41.33 -14.91
CA GLU A 274 -11.91 -41.08 -13.48
C GLU A 274 -11.47 -39.65 -13.10
N GLU A 275 -10.34 -39.20 -13.63
CA GLU A 275 -9.86 -37.83 -13.40
C GLU A 275 -10.81 -36.78 -13.97
N ARG A 276 -11.38 -37.02 -15.16
CA ARG A 276 -12.37 -36.11 -15.76
C ARG A 276 -13.66 -35.96 -14.96
N GLU A 277 -14.01 -36.90 -14.08
CA GLU A 277 -15.18 -36.74 -13.20
C GLU A 277 -14.98 -35.65 -12.14
N HIS A 278 -13.73 -35.28 -11.86
CA HIS A 278 -13.35 -34.25 -10.89
C HIS A 278 -12.95 -32.92 -11.55
N GLU A 279 -12.88 -32.88 -12.87
CA GLU A 279 -12.48 -31.71 -13.64
C GLU A 279 -13.63 -31.06 -14.38
N GLN A 280 -13.56 -29.74 -14.52
CA GLN A 280 -14.54 -28.96 -15.27
C GLN A 280 -14.26 -29.08 -16.78
N THR A 281 -15.22 -28.77 -17.64
CA THR A 281 -14.91 -28.54 -19.06
C THR A 281 -14.58 -27.06 -19.28
N TRP A 282 -13.96 -26.73 -20.41
CA TRP A 282 -13.71 -25.33 -20.79
C TRP A 282 -15.00 -24.49 -20.78
N GLU A 283 -16.13 -25.04 -21.26
CA GLU A 283 -17.43 -24.38 -21.22
C GLU A 283 -17.94 -24.15 -19.80
N ALA A 284 -17.67 -25.08 -18.87
CA ALA A 284 -18.04 -24.91 -17.48
C ALA A 284 -17.18 -23.81 -16.81
N ILE A 285 -15.86 -23.82 -17.03
CA ILE A 285 -14.95 -22.78 -16.52
C ILE A 285 -15.36 -21.40 -17.03
N THR A 286 -15.55 -21.24 -18.34
CA THR A 286 -15.95 -19.95 -18.93
C THR A 286 -17.33 -19.47 -18.48
N ALA A 287 -18.23 -20.38 -18.08
CA ALA A 287 -19.54 -20.03 -17.53
C ALA A 287 -19.47 -19.63 -16.04
N GLU A 288 -18.61 -20.29 -15.26
CA GLU A 288 -18.43 -20.02 -13.83
C GLU A 288 -17.54 -18.79 -13.58
N TYR A 289 -16.46 -18.68 -14.35
CA TYR A 289 -15.46 -17.62 -14.28
C TYR A 289 -15.37 -16.86 -15.62
N PRO A 290 -16.47 -16.19 -16.04
CA PRO A 290 -16.47 -15.43 -17.29
C PRO A 290 -15.52 -14.24 -17.20
N ALA A 291 -15.11 -13.75 -18.36
CA ALA A 291 -14.27 -12.55 -18.44
C ALA A 291 -15.03 -11.36 -17.83
N LYS A 292 -14.36 -10.66 -16.93
CA LYS A 292 -14.84 -9.44 -16.28
C LYS A 292 -13.90 -8.32 -16.63
N VAL A 293 -14.47 -7.15 -16.92
CA VAL A 293 -13.70 -5.93 -17.12
C VAL A 293 -14.20 -4.86 -16.17
N ILE A 294 -13.29 -4.29 -15.39
CA ILE A 294 -13.57 -3.19 -14.46
C ILE A 294 -12.84 -1.95 -14.99
N SER A 295 -13.54 -0.84 -15.13
CA SER A 295 -12.92 0.45 -15.44
C SER A 295 -12.76 1.28 -14.18
N TRP A 296 -11.57 1.83 -14.00
CA TRP A 296 -11.20 2.66 -12.86
C TRP A 296 -11.17 4.13 -13.30
N ILE A 297 -11.99 4.96 -12.65
CA ILE A 297 -12.20 6.35 -13.02
C ILE A 297 -11.69 7.31 -11.95
N ASP A 298 -11.20 8.47 -12.40
CA ASP A 298 -10.86 9.58 -11.50
C ASP A 298 -12.08 10.41 -11.08
N ALA A 299 -11.85 11.47 -10.31
CA ALA A 299 -12.88 12.40 -9.85
C ALA A 299 -13.61 13.13 -11.01
N ASP A 300 -12.93 13.32 -12.15
CA ASP A 300 -13.47 13.92 -13.37
C ASP A 300 -14.17 12.89 -14.28
N LYS A 301 -14.29 11.64 -13.80
CA LYS A 301 -14.91 10.49 -14.49
C LYS A 301 -14.19 10.10 -15.77
N GLN A 302 -12.90 10.41 -15.89
CA GLN A 302 -12.06 9.88 -16.95
C GLN A 302 -11.61 8.47 -16.55
N VAL A 303 -11.66 7.53 -17.49
CA VAL A 303 -11.08 6.20 -17.29
C VAL A 303 -9.56 6.33 -17.30
N ARG A 304 -8.92 5.88 -16.23
CA ARG A 304 -7.45 5.91 -16.09
C ARG A 304 -6.85 4.53 -16.23
N LEU A 305 -7.55 3.51 -15.72
CA LEU A 305 -7.13 2.12 -15.82
C LEU A 305 -8.32 1.21 -16.19
N VAL A 306 -8.00 0.07 -16.79
CA VAL A 306 -8.94 -1.00 -17.12
C VAL A 306 -8.34 -2.32 -16.65
N GLU A 307 -9.09 -3.03 -15.83
CA GLU A 307 -8.74 -4.32 -15.29
C GLU A 307 -9.53 -5.40 -16.02
N LEU A 308 -8.86 -6.50 -16.37
CA LEU A 308 -9.44 -7.68 -16.99
C LEU A 308 -9.11 -8.89 -16.11
N ASP A 309 -10.12 -9.69 -15.80
CA ASP A 309 -9.98 -10.94 -15.05
C ASP A 309 -10.82 -12.04 -15.70
N PHE A 310 -10.25 -13.23 -15.89
CA PHE A 310 -10.88 -14.37 -16.54
C PHE A 310 -10.33 -15.69 -16.00
N GLY A 311 -11.19 -16.70 -15.89
CA GLY A 311 -10.76 -18.05 -15.55
C GLY A 311 -10.44 -18.24 -14.07
N THR A 312 -9.60 -19.23 -13.78
CA THR A 312 -9.18 -19.56 -12.42
C THR A 312 -7.72 -19.99 -12.43
N ASP A 313 -6.93 -19.55 -11.44
CA ASP A 313 -5.51 -19.89 -11.31
C ASP A 313 -5.26 -21.33 -10.82
N GLY A 314 -6.30 -22.15 -10.73
CA GLY A 314 -6.26 -23.47 -10.11
C GLY A 314 -6.48 -23.36 -8.60
N GLY A 315 -7.12 -24.36 -7.99
CA GLY A 315 -7.43 -24.34 -6.56
C GLY A 315 -6.19 -24.30 -5.66
N GLU A 316 -6.41 -24.02 -4.37
CA GLU A 316 -5.42 -23.75 -3.29
C GLU A 316 -4.30 -24.82 -3.10
N CYS A 317 -4.33 -25.95 -3.82
CA CYS A 317 -3.34 -27.03 -3.72
C CYS A 317 -2.74 -27.47 -5.07
N GLY A 318 -2.92 -26.69 -6.15
CA GLY A 318 -2.27 -26.97 -7.45
C GLY A 318 -2.81 -28.20 -8.20
N GLU A 319 -3.96 -28.74 -7.79
CA GLU A 319 -4.53 -29.94 -8.42
C GLU A 319 -5.25 -29.66 -9.75
N ARG A 320 -5.54 -28.39 -10.07
CA ARG A 320 -6.26 -28.00 -11.29
C ARG A 320 -5.36 -27.27 -12.28
N TYR A 321 -5.63 -27.44 -13.58
CA TYR A 321 -4.94 -26.70 -14.62
C TYR A 321 -5.27 -25.19 -14.53
N PRO A 322 -4.27 -24.30 -14.43
CA PRO A 322 -4.51 -22.87 -14.35
C PRO A 322 -5.02 -22.34 -15.70
N THR A 323 -6.18 -21.70 -15.67
CA THR A 323 -6.81 -21.04 -16.83
C THR A 323 -6.90 -19.53 -16.68
N GLY A 324 -6.42 -19.01 -15.55
CA GLY A 324 -6.43 -17.60 -15.22
C GLY A 324 -5.72 -16.76 -16.27
N ILE A 325 -6.41 -15.72 -16.74
CA ILE A 325 -5.81 -14.67 -17.54
C ILE A 325 -6.29 -13.36 -16.95
N SER A 326 -5.34 -12.60 -16.45
CA SER A 326 -5.58 -11.31 -15.85
C SER A 326 -4.65 -10.27 -16.45
N ASN A 327 -5.14 -9.04 -16.58
CA ASN A 327 -4.35 -7.91 -17.05
C ASN A 327 -4.86 -6.62 -16.39
N PHE A 328 -3.95 -5.70 -16.13
CA PHE A 328 -4.22 -4.34 -15.72
C PHE A 328 -3.63 -3.40 -16.78
N ASP A 329 -4.46 -2.59 -17.42
CA ASP A 329 -4.02 -1.67 -18.47
C ASP A 329 -4.27 -0.22 -18.07
N ARG A 330 -3.30 0.64 -18.38
CA ARG A 330 -3.41 2.08 -18.28
C ARG A 330 -3.95 2.69 -19.57
N VAL A 331 -4.85 3.66 -19.43
CA VAL A 331 -5.40 4.41 -20.56
C VAL A 331 -4.48 5.59 -20.88
N VAL A 332 -3.82 5.53 -22.04
CA VAL A 332 -2.91 6.58 -22.54
C VAL A 332 -3.41 7.09 -23.89
N GLY A 333 -4.20 8.16 -23.84
CA GLY A 333 -4.94 8.64 -25.02
C GLY A 333 -5.93 7.58 -25.51
N ASP A 334 -5.76 7.11 -26.75
CA ASP A 334 -6.61 6.07 -27.35
C ASP A 334 -6.01 4.65 -27.21
N LYS A 335 -4.97 4.48 -26.39
CA LYS A 335 -4.26 3.21 -26.20
C LYS A 335 -4.44 2.65 -24.79
N LEU A 336 -4.36 1.34 -24.71
CA LEU A 336 -4.22 0.58 -23.48
C LEU A 336 -2.77 0.09 -23.40
N GLU A 337 -2.09 0.46 -22.31
CA GLU A 337 -0.71 0.07 -22.02
C GLU A 337 -0.69 -0.80 -20.77
N GLU A 338 -0.27 -2.05 -20.89
CA GLU A 338 -0.19 -2.99 -19.78
C GLU A 338 0.71 -2.44 -18.66
N VAL A 339 0.19 -2.46 -17.44
CA VAL A 339 0.95 -2.20 -16.22
C VAL A 339 1.12 -3.52 -15.50
N MET A 340 2.36 -3.83 -15.11
CA MET A 340 2.75 -5.11 -14.53
C MET A 340 2.28 -5.23 -13.07
N GLN A 341 0.95 -5.27 -12.88
CA GLN A 341 0.28 -5.26 -11.59
C GLN A 341 -0.76 -6.38 -11.50
N SER A 342 -0.99 -6.87 -10.29
CA SER A 342 -2.02 -7.87 -10.04
C SER A 342 -3.42 -7.26 -10.11
N VAL A 343 -4.41 -8.07 -10.50
CA VAL A 343 -5.82 -7.67 -10.49
C VAL A 343 -6.42 -7.72 -9.08
N ASN A 344 -7.64 -7.21 -8.93
CA ASN A 344 -8.38 -7.08 -7.67
C ASN A 344 -7.70 -6.25 -6.56
N PRO A 345 -7.13 -5.05 -6.85
CA PRO A 345 -6.69 -4.15 -5.80
C PRO A 345 -7.89 -3.63 -4.99
N GLU A 346 -7.71 -3.47 -3.69
CA GLU A 346 -8.73 -2.90 -2.80
C GLU A 346 -8.82 -1.37 -2.97
N ALA A 347 -7.69 -0.71 -3.21
CA ALA A 347 -7.63 0.71 -3.53
C ALA A 347 -6.54 1.02 -4.57
N ILE A 348 -6.79 2.04 -5.40
CA ILE A 348 -5.81 2.55 -6.36
C ILE A 348 -5.75 4.07 -6.25
N PHE A 349 -4.55 4.61 -6.11
CA PHE A 349 -4.34 6.04 -5.96
C PHE A 349 -3.00 6.47 -6.54
N ASP A 350 -2.87 7.75 -6.88
CA ASP A 350 -1.60 8.40 -7.20
C ASP A 350 -1.32 9.33 -6.01
N ALA A 351 -0.43 8.84 -5.14
CA ALA A 351 -0.12 9.48 -3.88
C ALA A 351 0.64 10.79 -4.12
N ASP A 352 1.62 10.79 -5.02
CA ASP A 352 2.56 11.90 -5.18
C ASP A 352 2.24 12.87 -6.31
N LEU A 353 1.12 12.63 -7.00
CA LEU A 353 0.63 13.42 -8.12
C LEU A 353 1.63 13.47 -9.29
N ASP A 354 2.40 12.40 -9.46
CA ASP A 354 3.37 12.23 -10.53
C ASP A 354 2.74 11.51 -11.75
N GLY A 355 1.51 11.02 -11.60
CA GLY A 355 0.77 10.27 -12.61
C GLY A 355 1.06 8.78 -12.60
N ASN A 356 1.89 8.26 -11.69
CA ASN A 356 2.05 6.84 -11.44
C ASN A 356 1.07 6.42 -10.35
N PHE A 357 0.55 5.20 -10.45
CA PHE A 357 -0.42 4.69 -9.48
C PHE A 357 0.22 3.69 -8.52
N GLU A 358 -0.27 3.72 -7.29
CA GLU A 358 -0.10 2.72 -6.27
C GLU A 358 -1.35 1.85 -6.13
N TYR A 359 -1.12 0.57 -5.88
CA TYR A 359 -2.11 -0.49 -5.81
C TYR A 359 -2.03 -1.12 -4.42
N LEU A 360 -3.09 -0.96 -3.63
CA LEU A 360 -3.20 -1.55 -2.31
C LEU A 360 -4.03 -2.83 -2.38
N TYR A 361 -3.39 -3.95 -2.06
CA TYR A 361 -4.03 -5.26 -1.94
C TYR A 361 -4.22 -5.60 -0.47
N VAL A 362 -5.39 -6.12 -0.12
CA VAL A 362 -5.73 -6.54 1.25
C VAL A 362 -6.25 -7.97 1.19
N THR A 363 -5.63 -8.89 1.90
CA THR A 363 -6.09 -10.28 1.97
C THR A 363 -7.20 -10.42 3.01
N HIS A 364 -8.40 -10.73 2.53
CA HIS A 364 -9.64 -10.64 3.31
C HIS A 364 -9.96 -11.88 4.16
N SER A 365 -9.17 -12.95 4.07
CA SER A 365 -9.42 -14.14 4.88
C SER A 365 -9.33 -13.85 6.38
N ASP A 366 -8.46 -12.93 6.83
CA ASP A 366 -8.36 -12.46 8.22
C ASP A 366 -7.54 -11.13 8.40
N TRP A 367 -7.42 -10.26 7.38
CA TRP A 367 -6.49 -9.10 7.38
C TRP A 367 -5.01 -9.51 7.51
N ASP A 368 -4.64 -10.63 6.89
CA ASP A 368 -3.35 -11.30 7.09
C ASP A 368 -2.17 -10.54 6.53
N SER A 369 -2.40 -9.83 5.42
CA SER A 369 -1.38 -9.02 4.77
C SER A 369 -1.99 -7.84 4.04
N MET A 370 -1.27 -6.73 4.04
CA MET A 370 -1.52 -5.61 3.13
C MET A 370 -0.27 -5.38 2.30
N THR A 371 -0.42 -5.40 0.98
CA THR A 371 0.70 -5.15 0.07
C THR A 371 0.40 -3.90 -0.75
N LEU A 372 1.34 -2.97 -0.74
CA LEU A 372 1.36 -1.81 -1.61
C LEU A 372 2.37 -2.05 -2.72
N SER A 373 1.92 -1.95 -3.96
CA SER A 373 2.78 -2.02 -5.15
C SER A 373 2.68 -0.70 -5.91
N SER A 374 3.79 -0.22 -6.47
CA SER A 374 3.85 1.02 -7.25
C SER A 374 4.33 0.77 -8.68
N GLU A 375 3.82 1.49 -9.67
CA GLU A 375 4.25 1.34 -11.08
C GLU A 375 5.78 1.50 -11.27
N GLU A 376 6.41 2.39 -10.50
CA GLU A 376 7.86 2.63 -10.56
C GLU A 376 8.68 1.87 -9.50
N LYS A 377 8.03 1.02 -8.68
CA LYS A 377 8.65 0.34 -7.52
C LYS A 377 9.25 1.28 -6.47
N ALA A 378 8.90 2.56 -6.51
CA ALA A 378 9.41 3.57 -5.59
C ALA A 378 8.80 3.41 -4.18
N LEU A 379 7.62 2.79 -4.08
CA LEU A 379 6.84 2.68 -2.86
C LEU A 379 6.27 1.26 -2.66
N ASP A 380 7.06 0.23 -2.99
CA ASP A 380 6.67 -1.14 -2.72
C ASP A 380 6.83 -1.42 -1.22
N LEU A 381 5.72 -1.67 -0.54
CA LEU A 381 5.66 -1.92 0.90
C LEU A 381 4.81 -3.14 1.16
N ASP A 382 5.21 -3.94 2.15
CA ASP A 382 4.43 -5.08 2.58
C ASP A 382 4.26 -5.06 4.11
N LEU A 383 3.06 -5.41 4.53
CA LEU A 383 2.67 -5.49 5.92
C LEU A 383 2.04 -6.87 6.14
N GLU A 384 2.81 -7.79 6.68
CA GLU A 384 2.36 -9.18 6.90
C GLU A 384 2.34 -9.50 8.40
N ILE A 385 1.26 -10.13 8.84
CA ILE A 385 1.19 -10.77 10.16
C ILE A 385 1.74 -12.18 10.00
N GLU A 386 2.86 -12.49 10.65
CA GLU A 386 3.40 -13.85 10.61
C GLU A 386 2.38 -14.86 11.19
N ARG A 387 2.23 -16.00 10.50
CA ARG A 387 1.27 -17.06 10.84
C ARG A 387 1.91 -18.45 10.87
N ASP A 388 1.30 -19.39 11.59
CA ASP A 388 1.62 -20.82 11.41
C ASP A 388 1.23 -21.17 9.95
N THR A 389 2.14 -21.73 9.15
CA THR A 389 1.80 -22.30 7.84
C THR A 389 0.94 -23.55 8.02
N GLU A 390 -0.36 -23.38 8.17
CA GLU A 390 -1.33 -24.45 7.91
C GLU A 390 -1.70 -24.40 6.43
N CYS A 391 -1.05 -25.21 5.60
CA CYS A 391 -1.61 -25.54 4.29
C CYS A 391 -2.90 -26.34 4.54
N SER A 392 -4.03 -25.65 4.62
CA SER A 392 -5.35 -26.28 4.62
C SER A 392 -5.62 -26.79 3.20
N CYS A 393 -5.38 -28.08 2.97
CA CYS A 393 -5.78 -28.79 1.75
C CYS A 393 -7.22 -29.29 1.84
#